data_AF-A0AAP8GFA9-F1
#
_entry.id   AF-A0AAP8GFA9-F1
#
_cell.length_a   1.000
_cell.length_b   1.000
_cell.length_c   1.000
_cell.angle_alpha   90.00
_cell.angle_beta   90.00
_cell.angle_gamma   90.00
#
_symmetry.space_group_name_H-M   'P 1'
#
loop_
_entity.id
_entity.type
_entity.pdbx_description
1 polymer ?
#
loop_
_entity_poly.entity_id
_entity_poly.type
_entity_poly.pdbx_seq_one_letter_code
_entity_poly.pdbx_strand_id
1 'polypeptide(L)' 'LQKHFDEMKDVTIRELFAKDSDRFSKFSATFDDLMLVDFSKNRITEETLAKLQDLAKETDLAGAIKSMFSGEKINRT' A
#
# COMPACT_ATOMS: atom_id res chain seq x y z
N LEU A 1 11.88 0.53 6.22
CA LEU A 1 11.59 0.44 4.77
C LEU A 1 12.85 0.40 3.90
N GLN A 2 13.92 1.16 4.18
CA GLN A 2 15.15 1.14 3.35
C GLN A 2 15.75 -0.26 3.16
N LYS A 3 15.91 -1.03 4.26
CA LYS A 3 16.39 -2.41 4.19
C LYS A 3 15.50 -3.31 3.31
N HIS A 4 14.17 -3.17 3.44
CA HIS A 4 13.20 -3.91 2.63
C HIS A 4 13.27 -3.53 1.15
N PHE A 5 13.56 -2.26 0.86
CA PHE A 5 13.79 -1.81 -0.51
C PHE A 5 15.03 -2.49 -1.10
N ASP A 6 16.12 -2.60 -0.35
CA ASP A 6 17.34 -3.28 -0.82
C ASP A 6 17.11 -4.77 -1.14
N GLU A 7 16.16 -5.41 -0.45
CA GLU A 7 15.74 -6.79 -0.71
C GLU A 7 14.81 -6.91 -1.94
N MET A 8 14.03 -5.87 -2.25
CA MET A 8 12.97 -5.89 -3.27
C MET A 8 13.34 -5.19 -4.59
N LYS A 9 14.37 -4.36 -4.61
CA LYS A 9 14.69 -3.46 -5.75
C LYS A 9 14.93 -4.22 -7.07
N ASP A 10 15.52 -5.40 -6.99
CA ASP A 10 15.86 -6.23 -8.15
C ASP A 10 14.78 -7.29 -8.46
N VAL A 11 13.79 -7.45 -7.58
CA VAL A 11 12.68 -8.38 -7.79
C VAL A 11 11.76 -7.86 -8.90
N THR A 12 11.46 -8.72 -9.87
CA THR A 12 10.59 -8.37 -10.99
C THR A 12 9.14 -8.74 -10.71
N ILE A 13 8.21 -7.98 -11.32
CA ILE A 13 6.77 -8.29 -11.22
C ILE A 13 6.48 -9.69 -11.81
N ARG A 14 7.16 -10.08 -12.90
CA ARG A 14 6.99 -11.41 -13.51
C ARG A 14 7.29 -12.53 -12.52
N GLU A 15 8.38 -12.43 -11.77
CA GLU A 15 8.73 -13.42 -10.74
C GLU A 15 7.70 -13.45 -9.61
N LEU A 16 7.16 -12.30 -9.23
CA LEU A 16 6.12 -12.22 -8.21
C LEU A 16 4.82 -12.92 -8.64
N PHE A 17 4.41 -12.77 -9.90
CA PHE A 17 3.27 -13.52 -10.45
C PHE A 17 3.57 -15.01 -10.61
N ALA A 18 4.81 -15.39 -10.96
CA ALA A 18 5.20 -16.78 -11.07
C ALA A 18 5.20 -17.50 -9.70
N LYS A 19 5.44 -16.78 -8.61
CA LYS A 19 5.48 -17.31 -7.23
C LYS A 19 4.12 -17.34 -6.53
N ASP A 20 3.15 -16.57 -7.00
CA ASP A 20 1.84 -16.44 -6.37
C ASP A 20 0.73 -16.35 -7.43
N SER A 21 0.03 -17.47 -7.65
CA SER A 21 -1.08 -17.55 -8.62
C SER A 21 -2.28 -16.71 -8.21
N ASP A 22 -2.47 -16.46 -6.92
CA ASP A 22 -3.62 -15.72 -6.37
C ASP A 22 -3.33 -14.23 -6.19
N ARG A 23 -2.16 -13.77 -6.68
CA ARG A 23 -1.66 -12.40 -6.51
C ARG A 23 -2.67 -11.34 -6.95
N PHE A 24 -3.37 -11.55 -8.06
CA PHE A 24 -4.38 -10.59 -8.54
C PHE A 24 -5.45 -10.35 -7.47
N SER A 25 -6.01 -11.43 -6.92
CA SER A 25 -7.05 -11.35 -5.90
C SER A 25 -6.54 -10.76 -4.58
N LYS A 26 -5.31 -11.10 -4.17
CA LYS A 26 -4.70 -10.57 -2.93
C LYS A 26 -4.37 -9.09 -2.98
N PHE A 27 -3.98 -8.59 -4.16
CA PHE A 27 -3.55 -7.22 -4.38
C PHE A 27 -4.55 -6.45 -5.26
N SER A 28 -5.84 -6.72 -5.07
CA SER A 28 -6.92 -5.92 -5.60
C SER A 28 -7.92 -5.59 -4.50
N ALA A 29 -8.62 -4.47 -4.64
CA ALA A 29 -9.72 -4.09 -3.77
C ALA A 29 -10.91 -3.67 -4.63
N THR A 30 -12.12 -4.08 -4.22
CA THR A 30 -13.35 -3.66 -4.89
C THR A 30 -14.09 -2.68 -3.99
N PHE A 31 -14.45 -1.53 -4.56
CA PHE A 31 -15.24 -0.49 -3.89
C PHE A 31 -16.69 -0.58 -4.36
N ASP A 32 -17.61 -0.83 -3.41
CA ASP A 32 -19.06 -0.92 -3.60
C ASP A 32 -19.52 -1.83 -4.74
N ASP A 33 -18.74 -2.87 -5.09
CA ASP A 33 -18.93 -3.72 -6.27
C ASP A 33 -18.98 -2.96 -7.62
N LEU A 34 -18.60 -1.69 -7.62
CA LEU A 34 -18.63 -0.78 -8.77
C LEU A 34 -17.24 -0.60 -9.39
N MET A 35 -16.19 -0.60 -8.57
CA MET A 35 -14.84 -0.27 -9.04
C MET A 35 -13.80 -1.21 -8.45
N LEU A 36 -13.11 -1.93 -9.34
CA LEU A 36 -11.94 -2.72 -9.00
C LEU A 36 -10.68 -1.86 -9.10
N VAL A 37 -9.90 -1.82 -8.03
CA VAL A 37 -8.56 -1.24 -8.00
C VAL A 37 -7.55 -2.38 -7.91
N ASP A 38 -6.86 -2.64 -9.02
CA ASP A 38 -5.79 -3.62 -9.12
C ASP A 38 -4.42 -2.96 -8.84
N PHE A 39 -3.76 -3.37 -7.78
CA PHE A 39 -2.40 -2.97 -7.43
C PHE A 39 -1.39 -4.14 -7.46
N SER A 40 -1.79 -5.30 -8.02
CA SER A 40 -0.96 -6.51 -8.15
C SER A 40 0.27 -6.33 -9.05
N LYS A 41 0.20 -5.39 -9.99
CA LYS A 41 1.28 -5.04 -10.95
C LYS A 41 2.31 -4.06 -10.38
N ASN A 42 2.47 -4.05 -9.06
CA ASN A 42 3.53 -3.32 -8.37
C ASN A 42 4.55 -4.29 -7.76
N ARG A 43 5.78 -3.82 -7.46
CA ARG A 43 6.82 -4.58 -6.74
C ARG A 43 6.52 -4.65 -5.24
N ILE A 44 5.41 -5.31 -4.90
CA ILE A 44 4.91 -5.44 -3.54
C ILE A 44 4.74 -6.91 -3.15
N THR A 45 4.97 -7.21 -1.89
CA THR A 45 4.58 -8.47 -1.24
C THR A 45 3.64 -8.15 -0.09
N GLU A 46 3.08 -9.18 0.55
CA GLU A 46 2.29 -9.00 1.77
C GLU A 46 3.13 -8.32 2.86
N GLU A 47 4.42 -8.65 2.95
CA GLU A 47 5.37 -7.97 3.84
C GLU A 47 5.59 -6.50 3.45
N THR A 48 5.73 -6.18 2.16
CA THR A 48 5.84 -4.77 1.73
C THR A 48 4.61 -3.98 2.18
N LEU A 49 3.41 -4.54 1.98
CA LEU A 49 2.16 -3.88 2.34
C LEU A 49 2.02 -3.69 3.85
N ALA A 50 2.38 -4.70 4.65
CA ALA A 50 2.39 -4.61 6.10
C ALA A 50 3.33 -3.50 6.59
N LYS A 51 4.57 -3.43 6.08
CA LYS A 51 5.54 -2.38 6.45
C LYS A 51 5.07 -0.97 6.06
N LEU A 52 4.37 -0.82 4.95
CA LEU A 52 3.78 0.47 4.54
C LEU A 52 2.60 0.87 5.44
N GLN A 53 1.76 -0.08 5.84
CA GLN A 53 0.68 0.17 6.80
C GLN A 53 1.22 0.55 8.18
N ASP A 54 2.31 -0.07 8.62
CA ASP A 54 2.98 0.29 9.87
C ASP A 54 3.57 1.70 9.82
N LEU A 55 4.17 2.10 8.69
CA LEU A 55 4.60 3.48 8.50
C LEU A 55 3.42 4.45 8.61
N ALA A 56 2.28 4.14 7.98
CA ALA A 56 1.09 5.00 8.04
C ALA A 56 0.57 5.18 9.48
N LYS A 57 0.69 4.14 10.33
CA LYS A 57 0.40 4.23 11.77
C LYS A 57 1.43 5.08 12.49
N GLU A 58 2.72 4.87 12.23
CA GLU A 58 3.83 5.61 12.84
C GLU A 58 3.75 7.12 12.55
N THR A 59 3.29 7.50 11.36
CA THR A 59 3.13 8.91 10.97
C THR A 59 1.78 9.52 11.38
N ASP A 60 0.98 8.82 12.18
CA ASP A 60 -0.38 9.22 12.58
C ASP A 60 -1.26 9.67 11.40
N LEU A 61 -1.27 8.89 10.32
CA LEU A 61 -2.10 9.19 9.15
C LEU A 61 -3.58 9.24 9.52
N ALA A 62 -4.03 8.42 10.48
CA ALA A 62 -5.40 8.43 10.97
C ALA A 62 -5.76 9.77 11.65
N GLY A 63 -4.86 10.31 12.48
CA GLY A 63 -5.01 11.65 13.05
C GLY A 63 -5.08 12.73 11.98
N ALA A 64 -4.18 12.68 10.99
CA ALA A 64 -4.17 13.64 9.88
C ALA A 64 -5.47 13.62 9.05
N ILE A 65 -5.99 12.42 8.75
CA ILE A 65 -7.28 12.24 8.09
C ILE A 65 -8.39 12.88 8.96
N LYS A 66 -8.42 12.59 10.26
CA LYS A 66 -9.41 13.17 11.17
C LYS A 66 -9.34 14.71 11.18
N SER A 67 -8.15 15.29 11.28
CA SER A 67 -7.94 16.75 11.24
C SER A 67 -8.44 17.36 9.93
N MET A 68 -8.26 16.68 8.80
CA MET A 68 -8.78 17.10 7.50
C MET A 68 -10.31 17.14 7.51
N PHE A 69 -10.97 16.09 8.01
CA PHE A 69 -12.43 16.00 8.05
C PHE A 69 -13.08 16.87 9.14
N SER A 70 -12.37 17.20 10.22
CA SER A 70 -12.85 18.12 11.28
C SER A 70 -12.68 19.60 10.92
N GLY A 71 -12.01 19.91 9.81
CA GLY A 71 -11.79 21.28 9.36
C GLY A 71 -10.70 22.03 10.12
N GLU A 72 -9.76 21.31 10.76
CA GLU A 72 -8.59 21.93 11.37
C GLU A 72 -7.74 22.66 10.31
N LYS A 73 -6.98 23.67 10.75
CA LYS A 73 -6.04 24.39 9.89
C LYS A 73 -4.81 23.54 9.58
N ILE A 74 -4.97 22.61 8.64
CA ILE A 74 -3.91 21.68 8.21
C ILE A 74 -3.06 22.23 7.05
N ASN A 75 -3.56 23.21 6.29
CA ASN A 75 -2.78 23.89 5.27
C ASN A 75 -1.94 24.99 5.91
N ARG A 76 -0.65 24.73 6.11
CA ARG A 76 0.26 25.56 6.93
C ARG A 76 1.08 26.59 6.13
N THR A 77 0.86 26.69 4.82
CA THR A 77 1.46 27.70 3.92
C THR A 77 0.50 28.85 3.69
#